data_AF-A0A2P5M3P5-F1
#
_entry.id   AF-A0A2P5M3P5-F1
#
_cell.length_a   1.000
_cell.length_b   1.000
_cell.length_c   1.000
_cell.angle_alpha   90.00
_cell.angle_beta   90.00
_cell.angle_gamma   90.00
#
_symmetry.space_group_name_H-M   'P 1'
#
loop_
_entity.id
_entity.type
_entity.pdbx_description
1 polymer ?
#
loop_
_entity_poly.entity_id
_entity_poly.type
_entity_poly.pdbx_seq_one_letter_code
_entity_poly.pdbx_strand_id
1 'polypeptide(L)'
;MGAHSAPEHRRERAASSLPARAGVGFKSVHLADIEASARDVGFFEIHAENYMGAGGTPHAQLMRLRRESPLSIHGVGLSVGGAEPLDRAHLGRLKTLVERYDPAACSEHLAWSTRGSRFLNDLLPLPYNAATLTHVVAHVDEIQEALGRPILLENPAAYLRFRSSECLEIEFLREVVR
;
A
#
# COMPACT_ATOMS: atom_id res chain seq x y z
N MET A 1 9.20 -49.88 -8.06
CA MET A 1 8.30 -48.72 -7.87
C MET A 1 9.01 -47.71 -6.98
N GLY A 2 9.79 -46.81 -7.58
CA GLY A 2 10.48 -45.73 -6.86
C GLY A 2 9.61 -44.49 -6.92
N ALA A 3 9.17 -44.00 -5.76
CA ALA A 3 8.44 -42.75 -5.65
C ALA A 3 9.44 -41.60 -5.77
N HIS A 4 9.39 -40.88 -6.88
CA HIS A 4 10.05 -39.59 -7.03
C HIS A 4 9.20 -38.53 -6.30
N SER A 5 9.62 -38.15 -5.10
CA SER A 5 9.12 -36.94 -4.45
C SER A 5 9.78 -35.73 -5.11
N ALA A 6 8.98 -34.88 -5.73
CA ALA A 6 9.42 -33.58 -6.25
C ALA A 6 9.85 -32.68 -5.07
N PRO A 7 10.86 -31.80 -5.25
CA PRO A 7 11.29 -30.91 -4.19
C PRO A 7 10.22 -29.83 -3.99
N GLU A 8 9.66 -29.76 -2.78
CA GLU A 8 8.88 -28.61 -2.34
C GLU A 8 9.77 -27.37 -2.41
N HIS A 9 9.49 -26.49 -3.39
CA HIS A 9 10.01 -25.13 -3.39
C HIS A 9 9.39 -24.40 -2.20
N ARG A 10 10.06 -24.47 -1.05
CA ARG A 10 9.87 -23.51 0.03
C ARG A 10 10.16 -22.14 -0.57
N ARG A 11 9.11 -21.36 -0.85
CA ARG A 11 9.25 -19.96 -1.26
C ARG A 11 9.99 -19.24 -0.15
N GLU A 12 11.29 -19.00 -0.33
CA GLU A 12 12.01 -18.02 0.46
C GLU A 12 11.24 -16.70 0.30
N ARG A 13 10.75 -16.16 1.43
CA ARG A 13 10.16 -14.82 1.47
C ARG A 13 11.17 -13.89 0.83
N ALA A 14 10.80 -13.28 -0.30
CA ALA A 14 11.62 -12.24 -0.92
C ALA A 14 11.90 -11.17 0.15
N ALA A 15 13.13 -10.65 0.17
CA ALA A 15 13.59 -9.65 1.14
C ALA A 15 12.48 -8.64 1.44
N SER A 16 12.12 -8.50 2.73
CA SER A 16 10.98 -7.72 3.22
C SER A 16 11.20 -6.21 3.17
N SER A 17 12.03 -5.73 2.25
CA SER A 17 12.43 -4.35 2.11
C SER A 17 12.70 -4.03 0.65
N LEU A 18 12.25 -2.87 0.20
CA LEU A 18 12.59 -2.36 -1.12
C LEU A 18 14.12 -2.19 -1.23
N PRO A 19 14.73 -2.50 -2.38
CA PRO A 19 16.14 -2.26 -2.59
C PRO A 19 16.45 -0.75 -2.53
N ALA A 20 17.64 -0.38 -2.06
CA ALA A 20 18.14 1.00 -2.07
C ALA A 20 18.52 1.45 -3.50
N ARG A 21 17.56 1.39 -4.42
CA ARG A 21 17.64 1.73 -5.85
C ARG A 21 16.37 2.46 -6.25
N ALA A 22 16.44 3.25 -7.33
CA ALA A 22 15.27 3.95 -7.84
C ALA A 22 14.16 2.98 -8.25
N GLY A 23 12.92 3.31 -7.89
CA GLY A 23 11.72 2.61 -8.33
C GLY A 23 10.90 3.45 -9.30
N VAL A 24 9.95 2.80 -9.97
CA VAL A 24 9.06 3.45 -10.95
C VAL A 24 7.62 2.97 -10.77
N GLY A 25 6.66 3.90 -10.89
CA GLY A 25 5.24 3.55 -10.94
C GLY A 25 4.90 2.75 -12.20
N PHE A 26 4.34 1.55 -12.04
CA PHE A 26 4.01 0.67 -13.15
C PHE A 26 2.75 1.13 -13.89
N LYS A 27 2.87 1.29 -15.21
CA LYS A 27 1.76 1.45 -16.14
C LYS A 27 1.83 0.33 -17.17
N SER A 28 0.72 -0.38 -17.37
CA SER A 28 0.65 -1.57 -18.24
C SER A 28 1.10 -1.31 -19.68
N VAL A 29 0.92 -0.08 -20.18
CA VAL A 29 1.34 0.33 -21.52
C VAL A 29 2.85 0.19 -21.75
N HIS A 30 3.66 0.23 -20.69
CA HIS A 30 5.13 0.13 -20.77
C HIS A 30 5.67 -1.28 -20.51
N LEU A 31 4.82 -2.29 -20.33
CA LEU A 31 5.29 -3.63 -19.98
C LEU A 31 6.23 -4.22 -21.04
N ALA A 32 5.93 -4.03 -22.33
CA ALA A 32 6.77 -4.53 -23.41
C ALA A 32 8.17 -3.90 -23.37
N ASP A 33 8.26 -2.59 -23.16
CA ASP A 33 9.53 -1.86 -23.05
C ASP A 33 10.31 -2.27 -21.79
N ILE A 34 9.62 -2.50 -20.68
CA ILE A 34 10.19 -3.00 -19.41
C ILE A 34 10.76 -4.43 -19.59
N GLU A 35 10.13 -5.26 -20.42
CA GLU A 35 10.60 -6.63 -20.70
C GLU A 35 11.73 -6.66 -21.73
N ALA A 36 11.75 -5.71 -22.67
CA ALA A 36 12.80 -5.61 -23.69
C ALA A 36 14.09 -4.95 -23.17
N SER A 37 14.01 -4.15 -22.10
CA SER A 37 15.17 -3.44 -21.53
C SER A 37 15.92 -4.27 -20.48
N ALA A 38 17.24 -4.11 -20.42
CA ALA A 38 18.05 -4.57 -19.29
C ALA A 38 17.69 -3.73 -18.06
N ARG A 39 16.75 -4.21 -17.24
CA ARG A 39 16.09 -3.45 -16.17
C ARG A 39 17.07 -2.87 -15.14
N ASP A 40 17.38 -1.58 -15.26
CA ASP A 40 18.02 -0.80 -14.19
C ASP A 40 16.98 -0.17 -13.24
N VAL A 41 15.86 -0.86 -13.00
CA VAL A 41 14.81 -0.42 -12.07
C VAL A 41 14.88 -1.30 -10.81
N GLY A 42 14.96 -0.67 -9.64
CA GLY A 42 15.05 -1.36 -8.36
C GLY A 42 13.76 -2.07 -7.97
N PHE A 43 12.62 -1.40 -8.15
CA PHE A 43 11.31 -1.94 -7.85
C PHE A 43 10.23 -1.23 -8.67
N PHE A 44 9.05 -1.85 -8.75
CA PHE A 44 7.89 -1.21 -9.34
C PHE A 44 6.83 -0.94 -8.28
N GLU A 45 6.09 0.15 -8.42
CA GLU A 45 4.96 0.48 -7.55
C GLU A 45 3.64 0.42 -8.31
N ILE A 46 2.59 -0.08 -7.67
CA ILE A 46 1.22 -0.04 -8.20
C ILE A 46 0.28 0.62 -7.20
N HIS A 47 -0.79 1.24 -7.71
CA HIS A 47 -1.93 1.60 -6.88
C HIS A 47 -2.80 0.36 -6.65
N ALA A 48 -3.14 0.06 -5.40
CA ALA A 48 -3.86 -1.14 -5.01
C ALA A 48 -5.21 -1.26 -5.73
N GLU A 49 -5.95 -0.16 -5.82
CA GLU A 49 -7.31 -0.05 -6.33
C GLU A 49 -7.43 -0.46 -7.80
N ASN A 50 -6.37 -0.26 -8.58
CA ASN A 50 -6.30 -0.70 -9.98
C ASN A 50 -6.23 -2.23 -10.12
N TYR A 51 -5.95 -2.95 -9.04
CA TYR A 51 -5.75 -4.40 -9.00
C TYR A 51 -6.63 -5.09 -7.94
N MET A 52 -7.64 -4.41 -7.39
CA MET A 52 -8.62 -5.03 -6.48
C MET A 52 -9.71 -5.84 -7.21
N GLY A 53 -9.67 -5.88 -8.55
CA GLY A 53 -10.56 -6.70 -9.37
C GLY A 53 -10.23 -8.19 -9.32
N ALA A 54 -11.12 -9.02 -9.90
CA ALA A 54 -11.00 -10.47 -9.80
C ALA A 54 -9.83 -11.09 -10.61
N GLY A 55 -9.27 -10.39 -11.61
CA GLY A 55 -8.25 -10.96 -12.50
C GLY A 55 -8.12 -10.25 -13.85
N GLY A 56 -7.82 -11.03 -14.88
CA GLY A 56 -7.70 -10.56 -16.26
C GLY A 56 -6.30 -10.05 -16.62
N THR A 57 -6.22 -9.35 -17.76
CA THR A 57 -4.97 -8.83 -18.33
C THR A 57 -4.11 -8.05 -17.33
N PRO A 58 -4.67 -7.14 -16.48
CA PRO A 58 -3.85 -6.41 -15.50
C PRO A 58 -3.11 -7.35 -14.54
N HIS A 59 -3.80 -8.39 -14.02
CA HIS A 59 -3.18 -9.35 -13.13
C HIS A 59 -2.17 -10.26 -13.84
N ALA A 60 -2.45 -10.67 -15.08
CA ALA A 60 -1.50 -11.46 -15.86
C ALA A 60 -0.19 -10.68 -16.10
N GLN A 61 -0.31 -9.40 -16.43
CA GLN A 61 0.81 -8.49 -16.63
C GLN A 61 1.61 -8.25 -15.34
N LEU A 62 0.93 -7.93 -14.24
CA LEU A 62 1.57 -7.68 -12.95
C LEU A 62 2.25 -8.93 -12.39
N MET A 63 1.68 -10.12 -12.63
CA MET A 63 2.33 -11.39 -12.27
C MET A 63 3.64 -11.60 -13.03
N ARG A 64 3.70 -11.26 -14.32
CA ARG A 64 4.95 -11.32 -15.10
C ARG A 64 5.99 -10.36 -14.53
N LEU A 65 5.60 -9.11 -14.24
CA LEU A 65 6.47 -8.12 -13.63
C LEU A 65 7.03 -8.57 -12.27
N ARG A 66 6.14 -9.04 -11.37
CA ARG A 66 6.49 -9.45 -10.00
C ARG A 66 7.44 -10.64 -9.93
N ARG A 67 7.48 -11.50 -10.95
CA ARG A 67 8.42 -12.64 -11.00
C ARG A 67 9.87 -12.20 -11.08
N GLU A 68 10.13 -11.02 -11.62
CA GLU A 68 11.47 -10.55 -11.97
C GLU A 68 11.84 -9.26 -11.22
N SER A 69 10.91 -8.64 -10.49
CA SER A 69 11.13 -7.37 -9.83
C SER A 69 10.35 -7.27 -8.52
N PRO A 70 10.94 -6.69 -7.45
CA PRO A 70 10.21 -6.34 -6.24
C PRO A 70 9.04 -5.41 -6.54
N LEU A 71 7.97 -5.54 -5.75
CA LEU A 71 6.76 -4.74 -5.88
C LEU A 71 6.51 -3.92 -4.61
N SER A 72 6.16 -2.66 -4.77
CA SER A 72 5.51 -1.82 -3.76
C SER A 72 4.02 -1.74 -4.10
N ILE A 73 3.15 -1.89 -3.09
CA ILE A 73 1.70 -1.70 -3.25
C ILE A 73 1.30 -0.48 -2.44
N HIS A 74 0.72 0.50 -3.11
CA HIS A 74 0.31 1.76 -2.51
C HIS A 74 -1.20 1.91 -2.59
N GLY A 75 -1.88 2.03 -1.45
CA GLY A 75 -3.31 2.27 -1.36
C GLY A 75 -3.65 3.76 -1.38
N VAL A 76 -4.82 4.09 -1.91
CA VAL A 76 -5.37 5.47 -1.89
C VAL A 76 -6.80 5.53 -1.36
N GLY A 77 -7.34 4.40 -0.92
CA GLY A 77 -8.77 4.23 -0.70
C GLY A 77 -9.19 3.93 0.73
N LEU A 78 -8.26 3.63 1.65
CA LEU A 78 -8.63 3.29 3.02
C LEU A 78 -9.03 4.48 3.88
N SER A 79 -8.64 5.70 3.48
CA SER A 79 -9.00 6.92 4.22
C SER A 79 -8.53 6.83 5.69
N VAL A 80 -7.24 6.53 5.91
CA VAL A 80 -6.65 6.23 7.24
C VAL A 80 -6.89 7.35 8.26
N GLY A 81 -6.89 8.61 7.83
CA GLY A 81 -7.19 9.76 8.67
C GLY A 81 -8.68 10.06 8.86
N GLY A 82 -9.58 9.26 8.28
CA GLY A 82 -11.01 9.42 8.40
C GLY A 82 -11.49 9.25 9.85
N ALA A 83 -12.57 9.94 10.21
CA ALA A 83 -13.21 9.79 11.52
C ALA A 83 -14.15 8.57 11.60
N GLU A 84 -14.49 7.98 10.45
CA GLU A 84 -15.32 6.78 10.37
C GLU A 84 -14.43 5.52 10.39
N PRO A 85 -14.96 4.37 10.85
CA PRO A 85 -14.23 3.11 10.80
C PRO A 85 -13.78 2.75 9.38
N LEU A 86 -12.68 2.01 9.27
CA LEU A 86 -12.21 1.49 7.98
C LEU A 86 -13.28 0.64 7.28
N ASP A 87 -13.37 0.78 5.95
CA ASP A 87 -14.19 -0.11 5.13
C ASP A 87 -13.54 -1.51 5.11
N ARG A 88 -14.10 -2.43 5.90
CA ARG A 88 -13.64 -3.82 5.99
C ARG A 88 -13.67 -4.57 4.66
N ALA A 89 -14.60 -4.24 3.76
CA ALA A 89 -14.63 -4.85 2.43
C ALA A 89 -13.47 -4.34 1.57
N HIS A 90 -13.14 -3.05 1.68
CA HIS A 90 -11.94 -2.49 1.05
C HIS A 90 -10.65 -3.11 1.62
N LEU A 91 -10.52 -3.16 2.94
CA LEU A 91 -9.37 -3.77 3.61
C LEU A 91 -9.21 -5.25 3.22
N GLY A 92 -10.30 -5.99 3.10
CA GLY A 92 -10.27 -7.38 2.61
C GLY A 92 -9.75 -7.53 1.18
N ARG A 93 -10.09 -6.59 0.29
CA ARG A 93 -9.53 -6.55 -1.08
C ARG A 93 -8.04 -6.22 -1.08
N LEU A 94 -7.60 -5.26 -0.26
CA LEU A 94 -6.18 -4.94 -0.08
C LEU A 94 -5.41 -6.16 0.45
N LYS A 95 -5.93 -6.83 1.49
CA LYS A 95 -5.35 -8.06 2.03
C LYS A 95 -5.19 -9.13 0.96
N THR A 96 -6.22 -9.38 0.18
CA THR A 96 -6.19 -10.34 -0.93
C THR A 96 -5.09 -10.00 -1.94
N LEU A 97 -4.91 -8.72 -2.24
CA LEU A 97 -3.90 -8.23 -3.16
C LEU A 97 -2.47 -8.41 -2.60
N VAL A 98 -2.27 -8.05 -1.34
CA VAL A 98 -1.00 -8.20 -0.61
C VAL A 98 -0.62 -9.68 -0.52
N GLU A 99 -1.55 -10.57 -0.20
CA GLU A 99 -1.30 -12.02 -0.17
C GLU A 99 -0.98 -12.58 -1.55
N ARG A 100 -1.67 -12.11 -2.59
CA ARG A 100 -1.48 -12.56 -3.97
C ARG A 100 -0.07 -12.24 -4.49
N TYR A 101 0.44 -11.06 -4.18
CA TYR A 101 1.70 -10.56 -4.75
C TYR A 101 2.88 -10.58 -3.80
N ASP A 102 2.66 -10.74 -2.50
CA ASP A 102 3.69 -10.68 -1.46
C ASP A 102 4.69 -9.53 -1.74
N PRO A 103 4.23 -8.27 -1.69
CA PRO A 103 5.07 -7.13 -2.07
C PRO A 103 6.21 -6.93 -1.08
N ALA A 104 7.24 -6.20 -1.47
CA ALA A 104 8.33 -5.80 -0.57
C ALA A 104 7.90 -4.66 0.37
N ALA A 105 6.94 -3.84 -0.02
CA ALA A 105 6.35 -2.78 0.80
C ALA A 105 4.84 -2.65 0.53
N CYS A 106 4.11 -2.20 1.55
CA CYS A 106 2.71 -1.77 1.43
C CYS A 106 2.58 -0.39 2.07
N SER A 107 1.98 0.57 1.40
CA SER A 107 1.82 1.93 1.89
C SER A 107 0.40 2.47 1.70
N GLU A 108 0.05 3.49 2.47
CA GLU A 108 -1.23 4.22 2.40
C GLU A 108 -1.01 5.69 2.75
N HIS A 109 -2.01 6.52 2.50
CA HIS A 109 -1.94 7.95 2.79
C HIS A 109 -2.46 8.30 4.19
N LEU A 110 -1.75 9.19 4.88
CA LEU A 110 -2.27 9.92 6.04
C LEU A 110 -3.25 11.02 5.59
N ALA A 111 -4.42 10.61 5.14
CA ALA A 111 -5.50 11.49 4.69
C ALA A 111 -6.85 10.85 4.90
N TRP A 112 -7.91 11.63 4.70
CA TRP A 112 -9.25 11.10 4.51
C TRP A 112 -9.74 11.37 3.10
N SER A 113 -10.42 10.39 2.51
CA SER A 113 -11.01 10.46 1.17
C SER A 113 -12.44 9.92 1.15
N THR A 114 -12.96 9.46 2.29
CA THR A 114 -14.33 8.96 2.41
C THR A 114 -15.10 9.68 3.52
N ARG A 115 -16.42 9.83 3.30
CA ARG A 115 -17.38 10.24 4.33
C ARG A 115 -18.77 9.66 4.02
N GLY A 116 -19.28 8.81 4.90
CA GLY A 116 -20.46 8.00 4.65
C GLY A 116 -20.28 7.14 3.39
N SER A 117 -21.24 7.19 2.48
CA SER A 117 -21.17 6.45 1.20
C SER A 117 -20.43 7.20 0.09
N ARG A 118 -19.80 8.35 0.38
CA ARG A 118 -19.17 9.19 -0.63
C ARG A 118 -17.66 9.02 -0.61
N PHE A 119 -17.10 8.76 -1.79
CA PHE A 119 -15.67 8.84 -2.06
C PHE A 119 -15.34 10.20 -2.66
N LEU A 120 -14.21 10.77 -2.24
CA LEU A 120 -13.64 12.01 -2.71
C LEU A 120 -12.35 11.67 -3.44
N ASN A 121 -12.17 12.23 -4.62
CA ASN A 121 -10.97 12.01 -5.43
C ASN A 121 -9.73 12.71 -4.85
N ASP A 122 -9.91 13.55 -3.83
CA ASP A 122 -8.85 14.26 -3.13
C ASP A 122 -8.51 13.57 -1.81
N LEU A 123 -7.22 13.66 -1.47
CA LEU A 123 -6.67 13.30 -0.17
C LEU A 123 -6.78 14.53 0.73
N LEU A 124 -7.75 14.51 1.63
CA LEU A 124 -8.07 15.67 2.45
C LEU A 124 -7.20 15.72 3.72
N PRO A 125 -6.77 16.93 4.12
CA PRO A 125 -5.89 17.12 5.26
C PRO A 125 -6.63 16.85 6.58
N LEU A 126 -5.83 16.64 7.62
CA LEU A 126 -6.28 16.27 8.95
C LEU A 126 -6.00 17.38 9.98
N PRO A 127 -6.84 17.55 11.00
CA PRO A 127 -6.45 18.33 12.16
C PRO A 127 -5.45 17.53 13.01
N TYR A 128 -4.27 18.09 13.29
CA TYR A 128 -3.26 17.43 14.11
C TYR A 128 -3.54 17.64 15.60
N ASN A 129 -4.38 16.78 16.18
CA ASN A 129 -4.74 16.79 17.60
C ASN A 129 -4.84 15.37 18.16
N ALA A 130 -5.02 15.27 19.48
CA ALA A 130 -5.05 13.99 20.18
C ALA A 130 -6.15 13.02 19.68
N ALA A 131 -7.33 13.54 19.33
CA ALA A 131 -8.43 12.72 18.83
C ALA A 131 -8.08 12.08 17.48
N THR A 132 -7.59 12.88 16.53
CA THR A 132 -7.15 12.37 15.22
C THR A 132 -5.97 11.43 15.35
N LEU A 133 -5.02 11.69 16.25
CA LEU A 133 -3.90 10.77 16.52
C LEU A 133 -4.42 9.39 16.97
N THR A 134 -5.39 9.37 17.89
CA THR A 134 -5.99 8.12 18.40
C THR A 134 -6.64 7.32 17.29
N HIS A 135 -7.40 7.98 16.40
CA HIS A 135 -8.04 7.32 15.26
C HIS A 135 -7.03 6.79 14.24
N VAL A 136 -6.03 7.59 13.87
CA VAL A 136 -4.99 7.18 12.92
C VAL A 136 -4.23 5.97 13.43
N VAL A 137 -3.80 5.97 14.69
CA VAL A 137 -3.09 4.83 15.29
C VAL A 137 -3.96 3.57 15.27
N ALA A 138 -5.23 3.68 15.70
CA ALA A 138 -6.15 2.54 15.67
C ALA A 138 -6.37 1.97 14.26
N HIS A 139 -6.47 2.83 13.24
CA HIS A 139 -6.58 2.40 11.85
C HIS A 139 -5.29 1.75 11.33
N VAL A 140 -4.12 2.33 11.65
CA VAL A 140 -2.83 1.74 11.29
C VAL A 140 -2.70 0.34 11.91
N ASP A 141 -3.06 0.18 13.18
CA ASP A 141 -3.05 -1.12 13.86
C ASP A 141 -3.99 -2.12 13.19
N GLU A 142 -5.25 -1.75 12.92
CA GLU A 142 -6.22 -2.62 12.23
C GLU A 142 -5.70 -3.06 10.85
N ILE A 143 -5.07 -2.17 10.10
CA ILE A 143 -4.48 -2.49 8.79
C ILE A 143 -3.31 -3.45 8.96
N GLN A 144 -2.37 -3.17 9.85
CA GLN A 144 -1.19 -4.01 10.06
C GLN A 144 -1.56 -5.41 10.56
N GLU A 145 -2.53 -5.51 11.46
CA GLU A 145 -3.10 -6.78 11.93
C GLU A 145 -3.73 -7.56 10.77
N ALA A 146 -4.56 -6.90 9.95
CA ALA A 146 -5.21 -7.54 8.81
C ALA A 146 -4.22 -8.01 7.73
N LEU A 147 -3.17 -7.24 7.47
CA LEU A 147 -2.16 -7.55 6.46
C LEU A 147 -1.05 -8.47 6.97
N GLY A 148 -0.89 -8.60 8.29
CA GLY A 148 0.17 -9.38 8.92
C GLY A 148 1.57 -8.83 8.62
N ARG A 149 1.69 -7.51 8.45
CA ARG A 149 2.95 -6.82 8.17
C ARG A 149 2.89 -5.34 8.53
N PRO A 150 4.04 -4.69 8.75
CA PRO A 150 4.10 -3.24 8.83
C PRO A 150 3.64 -2.59 7.53
N ILE A 151 3.00 -1.43 7.65
CA ILE A 151 2.72 -0.54 6.52
C ILE A 151 3.61 0.70 6.59
N LEU A 152 3.84 1.32 5.46
CA LEU A 152 4.41 2.67 5.38
C LEU A 152 3.26 3.67 5.30
N LEU A 153 3.42 4.82 5.94
CA LEU A 153 2.44 5.89 5.91
C LEU A 153 3.03 7.08 5.16
N GLU A 154 2.40 7.45 4.05
CA GLU A 154 2.78 8.63 3.28
C GLU A 154 2.10 9.87 3.88
N ASN A 155 2.88 10.93 4.12
CA ASN A 155 2.36 12.23 4.51
C ASN A 155 2.11 13.09 3.24
N PRO A 156 0.85 13.29 2.82
CA PRO A 156 0.57 14.11 1.66
C PRO A 156 0.82 15.59 1.97
N ALA A 157 1.05 16.39 0.92
CA ALA A 157 1.23 17.82 1.06
C ALA A 157 -0.02 18.49 1.66
N ALA A 158 0.11 19.11 2.84
CA ALA A 158 -0.97 19.84 3.47
C ALA A 158 -1.11 21.25 2.84
N TYR A 159 -2.27 21.53 2.24
CA TYR A 159 -2.59 22.84 1.66
C TYR A 159 -3.38 23.75 2.59
N LEU A 160 -3.77 23.27 3.78
CA LEU A 160 -4.35 24.06 4.86
C LEU A 160 -4.02 23.46 6.22
N ARG A 161 -4.11 24.28 7.27
CA ARG A 161 -4.00 23.86 8.67
C ARG A 161 -5.32 24.13 9.38
N PHE A 162 -5.84 23.14 10.10
CA PHE A 162 -7.05 23.32 10.91
C PHE A 162 -6.75 24.12 12.17
N ARG A 163 -7.68 25.01 12.57
CA ARG A 163 -7.59 25.76 13.83
C ARG A 163 -7.54 24.86 15.08
N SER A 164 -8.12 23.68 14.98
CA SER A 164 -8.10 22.64 16.03
C SER A 164 -6.82 21.80 16.03
N SER A 165 -5.79 22.16 15.27
CA SER A 165 -4.49 21.47 15.31
C SER A 165 -3.66 21.99 16.47
N GLU A 166 -3.27 21.09 17.36
CA GLU A 166 -2.56 21.35 18.61
C GLU A 166 -1.04 21.23 18.44
N CYS A 167 -0.56 20.52 17.41
CA CYS A 167 0.85 20.32 17.13
C CYS A 167 1.22 20.61 15.65
N LEU A 168 2.50 20.50 15.32
CA LEU A 168 3.02 20.54 13.95
C LEU A 168 2.90 19.16 13.29
N GLU A 169 2.89 19.12 11.96
CA GLU A 169 2.84 17.87 11.18
C GLU A 169 3.95 16.89 11.61
N ILE A 170 5.19 17.37 11.73
CA ILE A 170 6.32 16.52 12.11
C ILE A 170 6.16 15.96 13.54
N GLU A 171 5.56 16.71 14.44
CA GLU A 171 5.29 16.23 15.81
C GLU A 171 4.20 15.15 15.78
N PHE A 172 3.13 15.38 15.02
CA PHE A 172 2.07 14.40 14.81
C PHE A 172 2.63 13.09 14.21
N LEU A 173 3.43 13.18 13.14
CA LEU A 173 4.03 12.02 12.48
C LEU A 173 4.96 11.24 13.41
N ARG A 174 5.73 11.92 14.27
CA ARG A 174 6.58 11.25 15.28
C ARG A 174 5.76 10.45 16.28
N GLU A 175 4.61 10.95 16.70
CA GLU A 175 3.73 10.23 17.61
C GLU A 175 3.03 9.05 16.91
N VAL A 176 2.72 9.15 15.61
CA VAL A 176 2.11 8.03 14.85
C VAL A 176 3.07 6.84 14.71
N VAL A 177 4.37 7.09 14.49
CA VAL A 177 5.35 6.02 14.22
C VAL A 177 6.02 5.44 15.48
N ARG A 178 5.54 5.84 16.67
CA ARG A 178 6.15 5.47 17.95
C ARG A 178 5.79 4.04 18.36
#